data_AF-A0A1N7RZK6-F1
#
_entry.id   AF-A0A1N7RZK6-F1
#
_cell.length_a   1.000
_cell.length_b   1.000
_cell.length_c   1.000
_cell.angle_alpha   90.00
_cell.angle_beta   90.00
_cell.angle_gamma   90.00
#
_symmetry.space_group_name_H-M   'P 1'
#
loop_
_entity.id
_entity.type
_entity.pdbx_description
1 polymer ?
#
loop_
_entity_poly.entity_id
_entity_poly.type
_entity_poly.pdbx_seq_one_letter_code
_entity_poly.pdbx_strand_id
1 'polypeptide(L)' 'MPESAALRHRKTTQIAIVGLNDPWAERKLKICVRSLKDLPPFARELVDRLMAGV' A
#
# COMPACT_ATOMS: atom_id res chain seq x y z
N MET A 1 5.05 4.20 11.82
CA MET A 1 4.92 4.69 10.43
C MET A 1 4.90 3.50 9.48
N PRO A 2 4.24 3.54 8.31
CA PRO A 2 4.36 2.49 7.30
C PRO A 2 5.76 2.43 6.67
N GLU A 3 6.22 1.24 6.30
CA GLU A 3 7.55 1.03 5.71
C GLU A 3 7.73 1.78 4.39
N SER A 4 6.73 1.78 3.52
CA SER A 4 6.79 2.49 2.22
C SER A 4 7.08 3.99 2.38
N ALA A 5 6.54 4.62 3.43
CA ALA A 5 6.84 6.01 3.77
C ALA A 5 8.27 6.16 4.30
N ALA A 6 8.71 5.27 5.20
CA ALA A 6 10.07 5.27 5.74
C ALA A 6 11.13 5.12 4.62
N LEU A 7 10.92 4.19 3.69
CA LEU A 7 11.78 3.99 2.52
C LEU A 7 11.83 5.22 1.63
N ARG A 8 10.70 5.90 1.41
CA ARG A 8 10.67 7.16 0.65
C ARG A 8 11.47 8.26 1.33
N HIS A 9 11.30 8.44 2.65
CA HIS A 9 12.03 9.47 3.40
C HIS A 9 13.53 9.19 3.52
N ARG A 10 13.93 7.92 3.60
CA ARG A 10 15.35 7.54 3.59
C ARG A 10 16.09 7.98 2.31
N LYS A 11 15.37 8.17 1.19
CA LYS A 11 15.98 8.69 -0.06
C LYS A 11 16.38 10.16 0.03
N THR A 12 15.70 10.94 0.88
CA THR A 12 15.89 12.39 1.00
C THR A 12 16.55 12.80 2.32
N THR A 13 16.58 11.90 3.30
CA THR A 13 17.02 12.19 4.66
C THR A 13 17.79 11.00 5.21
N GLN A 14 18.85 11.28 5.97
CA GLN A 14 19.80 10.27 6.46
C GLN A 14 19.28 9.56 7.74
N ILE A 15 18.10 8.95 7.65
CA ILE A 15 17.49 8.20 8.74
C ILE A 15 17.74 6.70 8.61
N ALA A 16 17.96 6.03 9.74
CA ALA A 16 17.91 4.58 9.83
C ALA A 16 16.46 4.11 9.97
N ILE A 17 16.15 2.92 9.43
CA ILE A 17 14.85 2.28 9.56
C ILE A 17 15.03 1.07 10.48
N VAL A 18 14.20 0.95 11.51
CA VAL A 18 14.19 -0.18 12.45
C VAL A 18 12.82 -0.84 12.41
N GLY A 19 12.79 -2.16 12.28
CA GLY A 19 11.57 -2.96 12.28
C GLY A 19 10.92 -3.03 13.66
N LEU A 20 9.59 -3.08 13.69
CA LEU A 20 8.81 -3.33 14.90
C LEU A 20 8.38 -4.79 14.93
N ASN A 21 8.51 -5.45 16.08
CA ASN A 21 8.17 -6.87 16.23
C ASN A 21 6.77 -7.10 16.81
N ASP A 22 6.05 -6.03 17.12
CA ASP A 22 4.73 -6.12 17.71
C ASP A 22 3.68 -6.58 16.69
N PRO A 23 2.71 -7.42 17.07
CA PRO A 23 1.65 -7.88 16.16
C PRO A 23 0.80 -6.77 15.53
N TRP A 24 0.72 -5.60 16.18
CA TRP A 24 -0.01 -4.44 15.66
C TRP A 24 0.74 -3.69 14.55
N ALA A 25 2.02 -4.00 14.33
CA ALA A 25 2.85 -3.28 13.36
C ALA A 25 2.47 -3.60 11.90
N GLU A 26 2.00 -4.82 11.63
CA GLU A 26 1.55 -5.21 10.29
C GLU A 26 0.25 -4.49 9.93
N ARG A 27 0.27 -3.74 8.81
CA ARG A 27 -0.92 -3.10 8.26
C ARG A 27 -1.21 -3.64 6.86
N LYS A 28 -2.39 -4.22 6.69
CA LYS A 28 -2.88 -4.70 5.38
C LYS A 28 -3.59 -3.57 4.65
N LEU A 29 -3.02 -3.12 3.54
CA LEU A 29 -3.72 -2.20 2.63
C LEU A 29 -4.79 -2.96 1.85
N LYS A 30 -5.96 -2.34 1.68
CA LYS A 30 -7.11 -2.92 1.01
C LYS A 30 -7.68 -1.92 0.01
N ILE A 31 -8.07 -2.41 -1.16
CA ILE A 31 -8.89 -1.66 -2.11
C ILE A 31 -10.34 -2.00 -1.81
N CYS A 32 -11.10 -1.00 -1.38
CA CYS A 32 -12.50 -1.17 -1.01
C CYS A 32 -13.41 -0.61 -2.10
N VAL A 33 -14.27 -1.46 -2.65
CA VAL A 33 -15.31 -1.07 -3.61
C VAL A 33 -16.61 -1.76 -3.23
N ARG A 34 -17.75 -1.12 -3.53
CA ARG A 34 -19.07 -1.72 -3.24
C ARG A 34 -19.28 -3.04 -3.99
N SER A 35 -18.87 -3.09 -5.26
CA SER A 35 -18.92 -4.27 -6.11
C SER A 35 -17.90 -4.12 -7.23
N LEU A 36 -16.96 -5.07 -7.35
CA LEU A 36 -15.96 -5.06 -8.42
C LEU A 36 -16.59 -5.23 -9.80
N LYS A 37 -17.70 -5.96 -9.89
CA LYS A 37 -18.40 -6.24 -11.15
C LYS A 37 -19.13 -5.01 -11.69
N ASP A 38 -19.63 -4.16 -10.78
CA ASP A 38 -20.40 -2.96 -11.13
C ASP A 38 -19.50 -1.74 -11.43
N LEU A 39 -18.18 -1.90 -11.31
CA LEU A 39 -17.24 -0.86 -11.68
C LEU A 39 -17.21 -0.64 -13.20
N PRO A 40 -17.19 0.64 -13.64
CA PRO A 40 -16.87 0.97 -15.02
C PRO A 40 -15.55 0.31 -15.47
N PRO A 41 -15.39 -0.03 -16.75
CA PRO A 41 -14.20 -0.74 -17.24
C PRO A 41 -12.86 -0.08 -16.84
N PHE A 42 -12.76 1.25 -16.93
CA PHE A 42 -11.56 2.00 -16.56
C PHE A 42 -11.22 1.87 -15.07
N ALA A 43 -12.23 1.75 -14.20
CA ALA A 43 -12.03 1.61 -12.76
C ALA A 43 -11.59 0.18 -12.41
N ARG A 44 -12.09 -0.83 -13.10
CA ARG A 44 -11.57 -2.21 -12.98
C ARG A 44 -10.12 -2.30 -13.41
N GLU A 45 -9.77 -1.69 -14.55
CA GLU A 45 -8.38 -1.66 -15.02
C GLU A 45 -7.45 -0.99 -13.98
N LEU A 46 -7.89 0.10 -13.35
CA LEU A 46 -7.14 0.73 -12.27
C LEU A 46 -6.93 -0.23 -11.09
N VAL A 47 -7.97 -0.93 -10.64
CA VAL A 47 -7.87 -1.91 -9.55
C VAL A 47 -6.89 -3.02 -9.93
N ASP A 48 -6.97 -3.57 -11.14
CA ASP A 48 -6.08 -4.62 -11.63
C ASP A 48 -4.62 -4.14 -11.63
N ARG A 49 -4.37 -2.91 -12.09
CA ARG A 49 -3.03 -2.31 -12.09
C ARG A 49 -2.48 -2.09 -10.69
N LEU A 50 -3.31 -1.65 -9.75
CA LEU A 50 -2.91 -1.43 -8.36
C LEU A 50 -2.63 -2.76 -7.64
N MET A 51 -3.37 -3.82 -7.99
CA MET A 51 -3.17 -5.17 -7.43
C MET A 51 -1.95 -5.89 -8.01
N ALA A 52 -1.58 -5.61 -9.27
CA ALA A 52 -0.39 -6.18 -9.91
C ALA A 52 0.95 -5.68 -9.34
N GLY A 53 0.94 -4.55 -8.62
CA GLY A 53 2.12 -3.95 -8.00
C GLY A 53 2.26 -4.23 -6.49
N VAL A 54 1.47 -5.15 -5.94
CA VAL A 54 1.57 -5.65 -4.56
C VAL A 54 2.42 -6.91 -4.52
#